data_AF-A0A9E3JYL9-F1
#
_entry.id   AF-A0A9E3JYL9-F1
#
_cell.length_a   1.000
_cell.length_b   1.000
_cell.length_c   1.000
_cell.angle_alpha   90.00
_cell.angle_beta   90.00
_cell.angle_gamma   90.00
#
_symmetry.space_group_name_H-M   'P 1'
#
loop_
_entity.id
_entity.type
_entity.pdbx_description
1 polymer ?
#
loop_
_entity_poly.entity_id
_entity_poly.type
_entity_poly.pdbx_seq_one_letter_code
_entity_poly.pdbx_strand_id
1 'polypeptide(L)'
;GAYLCFEGFEKLAHKFLHSAAEDAAHEEELATALAENADMRVIEQDKIKGAIRTDFILSAEIIVIALGVVTEQGASFGAQVAALVAVAVAMTIGVYGLVAGIVKIDDAGLYLSRRNSGAARAVGNLLLAAAPRLMKALSILGTAAMFMVGGGIIGHAFAPLHHLTENAAASVASVPAVGGVLAAVAPALIDAVAGIIVGAAVLLAVTLVQRLRGRKD
;
A
#
# COMPACT_ATOMS: atom_id res chain seq x y z
N GLY A 1 -8.54 -7.64 4.33
CA GLY A 1 -9.32 -8.14 3.18
C GLY A 1 -10.14 -7.03 2.52
N ALA A 2 -11.47 -7.10 2.60
CA ALA A 2 -12.38 -6.24 1.83
C ALA A 2 -12.15 -4.72 1.97
N TYR A 3 -11.85 -4.23 3.19
CA TYR A 3 -11.53 -2.82 3.42
C TYR A 3 -10.30 -2.34 2.63
N LEU A 4 -9.26 -3.18 2.50
CA LEU A 4 -8.03 -2.82 1.78
C LEU A 4 -8.23 -2.85 0.27
N CYS A 5 -9.00 -3.85 -0.20
CA CYS A 5 -9.45 -3.89 -1.57
C CYS A 5 -10.25 -2.63 -1.92
N PHE A 6 -11.16 -2.22 -1.02
CA PHE A 6 -11.94 -0.99 -1.15
C PHE A 6 -11.04 0.25 -1.17
N GLU A 7 -10.18 0.45 -0.19
CA GLU A 7 -9.31 1.64 -0.11
C GLU A 7 -8.34 1.71 -1.29
N GLY A 8 -7.79 0.56 -1.71
CA GLY A 8 -6.94 0.48 -2.91
C GLY A 8 -7.70 0.85 -4.18
N PHE A 9 -8.94 0.36 -4.33
CA PHE A 9 -9.78 0.66 -5.49
C PHE A 9 -10.29 2.10 -5.48
N GLU A 10 -10.63 2.64 -4.31
CA GLU A 10 -11.01 4.04 -4.11
C GLU A 10 -9.88 4.98 -4.53
N LYS A 11 -8.61 4.69 -4.18
CA LYS A 11 -7.45 5.46 -4.65
C LYS A 11 -7.30 5.46 -6.18
N LEU A 12 -7.54 4.31 -6.82
CA LEU A 12 -7.55 4.24 -8.29
C LEU A 12 -8.72 5.03 -8.86
N ALA A 13 -9.93 4.78 -8.36
CA ALA A 13 -11.15 5.41 -8.81
C ALA A 13 -11.08 6.93 -8.66
N HIS A 14 -10.59 7.46 -7.54
CA HIS A 14 -10.42 8.89 -7.30
C HIS A 14 -9.54 9.53 -8.37
N LYS A 15 -8.42 8.89 -8.74
CA LYS A 15 -7.51 9.38 -9.78
C LYS A 15 -8.13 9.40 -11.19
N PHE A 16 -9.13 8.56 -11.45
CA PHE A 16 -9.78 8.45 -12.76
C PHE A 16 -11.15 9.15 -12.83
N LEU A 17 -11.80 9.40 -11.69
CA LEU A 17 -13.17 9.92 -11.62
C LEU A 17 -13.27 11.36 -11.12
N HIS A 18 -12.30 11.87 -10.33
CA HIS A 18 -12.27 13.30 -10.01
C HIS A 18 -11.58 14.08 -11.12
N SER A 19 -12.11 15.26 -11.43
CA SER A 19 -11.54 16.11 -12.45
C SER A 19 -10.27 16.79 -11.91
N ALA A 20 -9.27 17.03 -12.76
CA ALA A 20 -8.08 17.80 -12.39
C ALA A 20 -8.42 19.20 -11.83
N ALA A 21 -9.64 19.70 -12.05
CA ALA A 21 -10.14 20.95 -11.50
C ALA A 21 -10.55 20.85 -10.01
N GLU A 22 -11.03 19.71 -9.54
CA GLU A 22 -11.32 19.48 -8.10
C GLU A 22 -10.04 19.31 -7.30
N ASP A 23 -9.05 18.58 -7.83
CA ASP A 23 -7.74 18.44 -7.21
C ASP A 23 -7.01 19.79 -7.12
N ALA A 24 -7.11 20.64 -8.15
CA ALA A 24 -6.55 21.98 -8.16
C ALA A 24 -7.24 22.93 -7.16
N ALA A 25 -8.56 22.82 -7.01
CA ALA A 25 -9.32 23.59 -6.03
C ALA A 25 -8.95 23.20 -4.58
N HIS A 26 -8.71 21.91 -4.33
CA HIS A 26 -8.26 21.44 -3.01
C HIS A 26 -6.81 21.84 -2.69
N GLU A 27 -5.92 21.86 -3.70
CA GLU A 27 -4.57 22.41 -3.55
C GLU A 27 -4.59 23.92 -3.26
N GLU A 28 -5.48 24.67 -3.90
CA GLU A 28 -5.65 26.11 -3.66
C GLU A 28 -6.23 26.39 -2.27
N GLU A 29 -7.19 25.58 -1.81
CA GLU A 29 -7.75 25.65 -0.47
C GLU A 29 -6.69 25.34 0.61
N LEU A 30 -5.87 24.30 0.40
CA LEU A 30 -4.73 23.97 1.27
C LEU A 30 -3.66 25.07 1.28
N ALA A 31 -3.35 25.67 0.13
CA ALA A 31 -2.42 26.78 0.03
C ALA A 31 -2.93 28.03 0.77
N THR A 32 -4.25 28.26 0.74
CA THR A 32 -4.91 29.36 1.45
C THR A 32 -4.93 29.10 2.96
N ALA A 33 -5.23 27.85 3.39
CA ALA A 33 -5.17 27.45 4.80
C ALA A 33 -3.75 27.51 5.39
N LEU A 34 -2.72 27.23 4.59
CA LEU A 34 -1.31 27.41 4.97
C LEU A 34 -0.93 28.89 5.17
N ALA A 35 -1.59 29.82 4.47
CA ALA A 35 -1.32 31.25 4.56
C ALA A 35 -1.95 31.90 5.82
N GLU A 36 -3.09 31.39 6.30
CA GLU A 36 -3.84 32.03 7.39
C GLU A 36 -3.46 31.56 8.81
N ASN A 37 -2.59 30.56 8.98
CA ASN A 37 -2.14 30.00 10.29
C ASN A 37 -3.24 29.52 11.25
N ALA A 38 -4.50 29.76 10.95
CA ALA A 38 -5.64 29.19 11.64
C ALA A 38 -5.88 27.79 11.06
N ASP A 39 -5.87 26.78 11.94
CA ASP A 39 -6.27 25.41 11.68
C ASP A 39 -5.25 24.37 11.19
N MET A 40 -3.95 24.70 11.20
CA MET A 40 -2.89 23.71 10.94
C MET A 40 -2.94 22.51 11.92
N ARG A 41 -3.33 22.75 13.17
CA ARG A 41 -3.42 21.71 14.22
C ARG A 41 -4.56 20.72 13.97
N VAL A 42 -5.70 21.15 13.45
CA VAL A 42 -6.84 20.24 13.18
C VAL A 42 -6.52 19.37 11.97
N ILE A 43 -5.96 19.96 10.91
CA ILE A 43 -5.47 19.22 9.73
C ILE A 43 -4.39 18.19 10.13
N GLU A 44 -3.44 18.57 11.00
CA GLU A 44 -2.42 17.66 11.50
C GLU A 44 -3.02 16.54 12.36
N GLN A 45 -3.94 16.85 13.27
CA GLN A 45 -4.62 15.85 14.10
C GLN A 45 -5.43 14.85 13.27
N ASP A 46 -6.12 15.30 12.23
CA ASP A 46 -6.89 14.41 11.36
C ASP A 46 -5.98 13.52 10.52
N LYS A 47 -4.85 14.04 10.02
CA LYS A 47 -3.81 13.22 9.37
C LYS A 47 -3.23 12.18 10.32
N ILE A 48 -2.90 12.55 11.56
CA ILE A 48 -2.39 11.62 12.58
C ILE A 48 -3.42 10.54 12.89
N LYS A 49 -4.69 10.90 13.12
CA LYS A 49 -5.77 9.94 13.38
C LYS A 49 -5.98 8.99 12.20
N GLY A 50 -5.96 9.51 10.98
CA GLY A 50 -6.05 8.71 9.75
C GLY A 50 -4.91 7.71 9.67
N ALA A 51 -3.67 8.16 9.85
CA ALA A 51 -2.49 7.31 9.84
C ALA A 51 -2.54 6.20 10.89
N ILE A 52 -2.94 6.51 12.13
CA ILE A 52 -3.08 5.52 13.21
C ILE A 52 -4.13 4.47 12.86
N ARG A 53 -5.28 4.87 12.29
CA ARG A 53 -6.34 3.92 11.90
C ARG A 53 -5.84 2.97 10.82
N THR A 54 -5.19 3.49 9.78
CA THR A 54 -4.65 2.67 8.70
C THR A 54 -3.56 1.73 9.22
N ASP A 55 -2.65 2.21 10.06
CA ASP A 55 -1.58 1.39 10.66
C ASP A 55 -2.13 0.29 11.59
N PHE A 56 -3.18 0.57 12.37
CA PHE A 56 -3.84 -0.44 13.19
C PHE A 56 -4.49 -1.54 12.35
N ILE A 57 -5.17 -1.17 11.25
CA ILE A 57 -5.77 -2.15 10.33
C ILE A 57 -4.69 -2.99 9.65
N LEU A 58 -3.60 -2.36 9.20
CA LEU A 58 -2.50 -3.04 8.51
C LEU A 58 -1.73 -3.98 9.45
N SER A 59 -1.46 -3.54 10.68
CA SER A 59 -0.79 -4.37 11.69
C SER A 59 -1.66 -5.55 12.14
N ALA A 60 -2.97 -5.36 12.30
CA ALA A 60 -3.89 -6.47 12.57
C ALA A 60 -3.92 -7.49 11.42
N GLU A 61 -3.83 -7.03 10.18
CA GLU A 61 -3.76 -7.89 8.99
C GLU A 61 -2.49 -8.75 8.99
N ILE A 62 -1.31 -8.16 9.22
CA ILE A 62 -0.04 -8.91 9.26
C ILE A 62 -0.10 -9.97 10.35
N ILE A 63 -0.67 -9.65 11.51
CA ILE A 63 -0.84 -10.60 12.62
C ILE A 63 -1.76 -11.76 12.22
N VAL A 64 -2.91 -11.49 11.60
CA VAL A 64 -3.85 -12.53 11.16
C VAL A 64 -3.22 -13.45 10.11
N ILE A 65 -2.48 -12.90 9.14
CA ILE A 65 -1.76 -13.68 8.13
C ILE A 65 -0.69 -14.55 8.77
N ALA A 66 0.17 -13.95 9.61
CA ALA A 66 1.25 -14.68 10.24
C ALA A 66 0.72 -15.76 11.21
N LEU A 67 -0.38 -15.48 11.93
CA LEU A 67 -1.03 -16.48 12.76
C LEU A 67 -1.63 -17.61 11.90
N GLY A 68 -2.28 -17.30 10.78
CA GLY A 68 -2.79 -18.29 9.83
C GLY A 68 -1.68 -19.22 9.33
N VAL A 69 -0.59 -18.67 8.80
CA VAL A 69 0.53 -19.45 8.26
C VAL A 69 1.18 -20.34 9.32
N VAL A 70 1.43 -19.80 10.52
CA VAL A 70 2.17 -20.56 11.55
C VAL A 70 1.26 -21.58 12.26
N THR A 71 -0.06 -21.35 12.30
CA THR A 71 -1.03 -22.34 12.81
C THR A 71 -1.24 -23.49 11.83
N GLU A 72 -1.31 -23.22 10.51
CA GLU A 72 -1.37 -24.25 9.47
C GLU A 72 -0.14 -25.18 9.48
N GLN A 73 1.02 -24.66 9.88
CA GLN A 73 2.27 -25.42 10.01
C GLN A 73 2.36 -26.25 11.30
N GLY A 74 1.34 -26.22 12.17
CA GLY A 74 1.31 -27.00 13.41
C GLY A 74 2.34 -26.56 14.47
N ALA A 75 2.84 -25.33 14.39
CA ALA A 75 3.90 -24.86 15.29
C ALA A 75 3.36 -24.62 16.72
N SER A 76 4.23 -24.81 17.72
CA SER A 76 3.90 -24.51 19.12
C SER A 76 3.59 -23.03 19.33
N PHE A 77 2.80 -22.70 20.36
CA PHE A 77 2.48 -21.31 20.70
C PHE A 77 3.73 -20.43 20.87
N GLY A 78 4.80 -20.98 21.46
CA GLY A 78 6.08 -20.27 21.60
C GLY A 78 6.73 -19.94 20.25
N ALA A 79 6.66 -20.86 19.28
CA ALA A 79 7.17 -20.62 17.93
C ALA A 79 6.33 -19.58 17.16
N GLN A 80 5.00 -19.58 17.34
CA GLN A 80 4.10 -18.56 16.79
C GLN A 80 4.47 -17.15 17.29
N VAL A 81 4.63 -17.00 18.61
CA VAL A 81 5.02 -15.72 19.21
C VAL A 81 6.40 -15.27 18.72
N ALA A 82 7.38 -16.18 18.68
CA ALA A 82 8.72 -15.86 18.20
C ALA A 82 8.72 -15.40 16.73
N ALA A 83 7.96 -16.08 15.86
CA ALA A 83 7.82 -15.70 14.46
C ALA A 83 7.16 -14.32 14.30
N LEU A 84 6.08 -14.05 15.03
CA LEU A 84 5.39 -12.76 15.01
C LEU A 84 6.31 -11.61 15.45
N VAL A 85 7.05 -11.80 16.55
CA VAL A 85 8.01 -10.80 17.04
C VAL A 85 9.14 -10.57 16.03
N ALA A 86 9.67 -11.65 15.44
CA ALA A 86 10.73 -11.54 14.44
C ALA A 86 10.28 -10.75 13.20
N VAL A 87 9.08 -11.05 12.67
CA VAL A 87 8.50 -10.31 11.54
C VAL A 87 8.24 -8.85 11.91
N ALA A 88 7.69 -8.58 13.09
CA ALA A 88 7.42 -7.22 13.54
C ALA A 88 8.70 -6.38 13.63
N VAL A 89 9.77 -6.91 14.21
CA VAL A 89 11.07 -6.24 14.29
C VAL A 89 11.69 -6.04 12.92
N ALA A 90 11.68 -7.08 12.08
CA ALA A 90 12.22 -7.02 10.73
C ALA A 90 11.51 -5.98 9.87
N MET A 91 10.17 -5.92 9.92
CA MET A 91 9.37 -4.93 9.21
C MET A 91 9.59 -3.52 9.75
N THR A 92 9.70 -3.34 11.06
CA THR A 92 10.02 -2.04 11.67
C THR A 92 11.35 -1.53 11.14
N ILE A 93 12.41 -2.33 11.24
CA ILE A 93 13.74 -1.93 10.77
C ILE A 93 13.75 -1.73 9.25
N GLY A 94 13.13 -2.64 8.50
CA GLY A 94 13.10 -2.62 7.04
C GLY A 94 12.36 -1.41 6.48
N VAL A 95 11.13 -1.14 6.95
CA VAL A 95 10.30 -0.04 6.46
C VAL A 95 10.87 1.30 6.90
N TYR A 96 11.16 1.50 8.19
CA TYR A 96 11.71 2.78 8.65
C TYR A 96 13.12 3.03 8.12
N GLY A 97 13.93 1.98 7.96
CA GLY A 97 15.26 2.08 7.35
C GLY A 97 15.19 2.47 5.87
N LEU A 98 14.26 1.88 5.11
CA LEU A 98 14.03 2.23 3.71
C LEU A 98 13.54 3.68 3.58
N VAL A 99 12.56 4.09 4.38
CA VAL A 99 12.05 5.47 4.40
C VAL A 99 13.16 6.47 4.78
N ALA A 100 13.94 6.17 5.82
CA ALA A 100 15.08 7.00 6.19
C ALA A 100 16.12 7.11 5.07
N GLY A 101 16.36 6.02 4.34
CA GLY A 101 17.21 6.01 3.16
C GLY A 101 16.70 6.94 2.05
N ILE A 102 15.40 6.93 1.78
CA ILE A 102 14.76 7.82 0.79
C ILE A 102 14.93 9.29 1.18
N VAL A 103 14.64 9.63 2.44
CA VAL A 103 14.80 11.00 2.94
C VAL A 103 16.26 11.45 2.85
N LYS A 104 17.21 10.55 3.18
CA LYS A 104 18.64 10.83 3.06
C LYS A 104 19.07 11.11 1.62
N ILE A 105 18.48 10.43 0.64
CA ILE A 105 18.75 10.66 -0.78
C ILE A 105 18.27 12.05 -1.21
N ASP A 106 17.11 12.50 -0.72
CA ASP A 106 16.58 13.83 -1.00
C ASP A 106 17.45 14.93 -0.38
N ASP A 107 17.79 14.79 0.90
CA ASP A 107 18.72 15.69 1.62
C ASP A 107 20.09 15.77 0.94
N ALA A 108 20.64 14.61 0.54
CA ALA A 108 21.90 14.53 -0.18
C ALA A 108 21.81 15.19 -1.55
N GLY A 109 20.71 15.01 -2.27
CA GLY A 109 20.43 15.68 -3.54
C GLY A 109 20.46 17.20 -3.40
N LEU A 110 19.79 17.73 -2.38
CA LEU A 110 19.80 19.16 -2.07
C LEU A 110 21.20 19.65 -1.74
N TYR A 111 21.94 18.93 -0.89
CA TYR A 111 23.30 19.28 -0.52
C TYR A 111 24.26 19.32 -1.74
N LEU A 112 24.20 18.31 -2.60
CA LEU A 112 25.02 18.18 -3.80
C LEU A 112 24.68 19.25 -4.85
N SER A 113 23.40 19.63 -4.97
CA SER A 113 22.94 20.67 -5.91
C SER A 113 23.50 22.07 -5.60
N ARG A 114 23.95 22.31 -4.37
CA ARG A 114 24.51 23.59 -3.89
C ARG A 114 26.04 23.65 -3.94
N ARG A 115 26.72 22.58 -4.37
CA ARG A 115 28.18 22.55 -4.52
C ARG A 115 28.63 23.30 -5.78
N ASN A 116 29.83 23.89 -5.71
CA ASN A 116 30.47 24.59 -6.84
C ASN A 116 30.98 23.66 -7.96
N SER A 117 31.08 22.36 -7.71
CA SER A 117 31.48 21.38 -8.74
C SER A 117 30.30 21.09 -9.67
N GLY A 118 30.48 21.27 -10.98
CA GLY A 118 29.45 20.99 -11.99
C GLY A 118 28.98 19.53 -11.96
N ALA A 119 29.88 18.58 -11.72
CA ALA A 119 29.54 17.16 -11.60
C ALA A 119 28.71 16.89 -10.33
N ALA A 120 29.09 17.46 -9.18
CA ALA A 120 28.33 17.33 -7.93
C ALA A 120 26.92 17.94 -8.08
N ARG A 121 26.82 19.08 -8.76
CA ARG A 121 25.54 19.75 -9.01
C ARG A 121 24.64 18.95 -9.95
N ALA A 122 25.20 18.32 -10.98
CA ALA A 122 24.45 17.43 -11.88
C ALA A 122 23.89 16.20 -11.14
N VAL A 123 24.70 15.56 -10.29
CA VAL A 123 24.24 14.44 -9.44
C VAL A 123 23.16 14.90 -8.46
N GLY A 124 23.34 16.05 -7.80
CA GLY A 124 22.35 16.59 -6.88
C GLY A 124 20.99 16.83 -7.55
N ASN A 125 21.00 17.44 -8.74
CA ASN A 125 19.79 17.68 -9.52
C ASN A 125 19.12 16.38 -9.99
N LEU A 126 19.91 15.34 -10.32
CA LEU A 126 19.38 14.02 -10.67
C LEU A 126 18.66 13.38 -9.47
N LEU A 127 19.27 13.42 -8.28
CA LEU A 127 18.68 12.85 -7.06
C LEU A 127 17.37 13.58 -6.69
N LEU A 128 17.36 14.91 -6.75
CA LEU A 128 16.15 15.73 -6.53
C LEU A 128 15.07 15.43 -7.56
N ALA A 129 15.42 15.18 -8.82
CA ALA A 129 14.45 14.80 -9.84
C ALA A 129 13.96 13.35 -9.69
N ALA A 130 14.74 12.47 -9.05
CA ALA A 130 14.39 11.08 -8.82
C ALA A 130 13.44 10.93 -7.61
N ALA A 131 13.61 11.73 -6.55
CA ALA A 131 12.81 11.62 -5.33
C ALA A 131 11.28 11.65 -5.57
N PRO A 132 10.70 12.59 -6.35
CA PRO A 132 9.27 12.59 -6.64
C PRO A 132 8.79 11.35 -7.42
N ARG A 133 9.64 10.83 -8.33
CA ARG A 133 9.31 9.63 -9.11
C ARG A 133 9.32 8.38 -8.23
N LEU A 134 10.27 8.30 -7.30
CA LEU A 134 10.35 7.23 -6.32
C LEU A 134 9.11 7.22 -5.41
N MET A 135 8.70 8.39 -4.91
CA MET A 135 7.48 8.51 -4.10
C MET A 135 6.21 8.09 -4.87
N LYS A 136 6.10 8.47 -6.15
CA LYS A 136 5.01 8.01 -7.03
C LYS A 136 5.05 6.50 -7.27
N ALA A 137 6.24 5.93 -7.50
CA ALA A 137 6.40 4.49 -7.69
C ALA A 137 5.99 3.72 -6.44
N LEU A 138 6.39 4.19 -5.25
CA LEU A 138 5.98 3.60 -3.98
C LEU A 138 4.47 3.66 -3.75
N SER A 139 3.80 4.74 -4.16
CA SER A 139 2.33 4.82 -4.10
C SER A 139 1.64 3.77 -4.98
N ILE A 140 2.15 3.55 -6.19
CA ILE A 140 1.62 2.52 -7.11
C ILE A 140 1.89 1.13 -6.55
N LEU A 141 3.12 0.86 -6.10
CA LEU A 141 3.50 -0.41 -5.50
C LEU A 141 2.70 -0.68 -4.21
N GLY A 142 2.46 0.34 -3.39
CA GLY A 142 1.64 0.23 -2.19
C GLY A 142 0.19 -0.11 -2.51
N THR A 143 -0.37 0.47 -3.57
CA THR A 143 -1.74 0.16 -4.02
C THR A 143 -1.84 -1.27 -4.57
N ALA A 144 -0.85 -1.72 -5.35
CA ALA A 144 -0.74 -3.12 -5.77
C ALA A 144 -0.59 -4.07 -4.57
N ALA A 145 0.24 -3.66 -3.60
CA ALA A 145 0.30 -4.07 -2.19
C ALA A 145 -1.06 -4.47 -1.62
N MET A 146 -1.91 -3.46 -1.47
CA MET A 146 -3.22 -3.56 -0.84
C MET A 146 -4.15 -4.55 -1.54
N PHE A 147 -4.08 -4.66 -2.88
CA PHE A 147 -4.87 -5.66 -3.61
C PHE A 147 -4.35 -7.08 -3.43
N MET A 148 -3.03 -7.29 -3.53
CA MET A 148 -2.41 -8.60 -3.31
C MET A 148 -2.72 -9.13 -1.92
N VAL A 149 -2.49 -8.31 -0.88
CA VAL A 149 -2.71 -8.74 0.51
C VAL A 149 -4.20 -8.85 0.82
N GLY A 150 -5.01 -7.87 0.41
CA GLY A 150 -6.45 -7.86 0.64
C GLY A 150 -7.16 -9.02 -0.04
N GLY A 151 -6.80 -9.33 -1.28
CA GLY A 151 -7.30 -10.47 -2.04
C GLY A 151 -6.82 -11.80 -1.48
N GLY A 152 -5.56 -11.90 -1.06
CA GLY A 152 -4.99 -13.09 -0.43
C GLY A 152 -5.74 -13.49 0.85
N ILE A 153 -6.07 -12.53 1.73
CA ILE A 153 -6.87 -12.81 2.92
C ILE A 153 -8.23 -13.43 2.57
N ILE A 154 -8.88 -12.88 1.54
CA ILE A 154 -10.18 -13.38 1.09
C ILE A 154 -10.02 -14.76 0.45
N GLY A 155 -8.97 -14.95 -0.35
CA GLY A 155 -8.63 -16.21 -0.99
C GLY A 155 -8.42 -17.35 0.00
N HIS A 156 -7.69 -17.10 1.09
CA HIS A 156 -7.50 -18.09 2.17
C HIS A 156 -8.81 -18.44 2.88
N ALA A 157 -9.71 -17.47 3.06
CA ALA A 157 -11.02 -17.71 3.68
C ALA A 157 -12.06 -18.33 2.73
N PHE A 158 -11.79 -18.35 1.42
CA PHE A 158 -12.76 -18.76 0.39
C PHE A 158 -12.22 -19.91 -0.47
N ALA A 159 -12.67 -21.13 -0.15
CA ALA A 159 -12.17 -22.38 -0.74
C ALA A 159 -12.05 -22.39 -2.29
N PRO A 160 -13.00 -21.84 -3.08
CA PRO A 160 -12.84 -21.81 -4.53
C PRO A 160 -11.65 -20.96 -5.01
N LEU A 161 -11.36 -19.83 -4.35
CA LEU A 161 -10.19 -19.01 -4.70
C LEU A 161 -8.90 -19.70 -4.25
N HIS A 162 -8.90 -20.35 -3.08
CA HIS A 162 -7.76 -21.11 -2.59
C HIS A 162 -7.36 -22.25 -3.56
N HIS A 163 -8.33 -23.04 -4.04
CA HIS A 163 -8.03 -24.08 -5.03
C HIS A 163 -7.56 -23.50 -6.37
N LEU A 164 -8.06 -22.32 -6.76
CA LEU A 164 -7.65 -21.66 -7.98
C LEU A 164 -6.19 -21.18 -7.90
N THR A 165 -5.75 -20.64 -6.76
CA THR A 165 -4.35 -20.24 -6.55
C THR A 165 -3.41 -21.45 -6.49
N GLU A 166 -3.79 -22.53 -5.79
CA GLU A 166 -3.01 -23.78 -5.74
C GLU A 166 -2.86 -24.43 -7.13
N ASN A 167 -3.96 -24.57 -7.88
CA ASN A 167 -3.95 -25.16 -9.21
C ASN A 167 -3.13 -24.33 -10.19
N ALA A 168 -3.21 -23.00 -10.10
CA ALA A 168 -2.39 -22.11 -10.90
C ALA A 168 -0.91 -22.34 -10.59
N ALA A 169 -0.50 -22.30 -9.32
CA ALA A 169 0.90 -22.54 -8.93
C ALA A 169 1.41 -23.91 -9.42
N ALA A 170 0.62 -24.96 -9.26
CA ALA A 170 0.97 -26.31 -9.73
C ALA A 170 1.12 -26.39 -11.25
N SER A 171 0.27 -25.69 -12.01
CA SER A 171 0.32 -25.70 -13.48
C SER A 171 1.58 -25.05 -14.03
N VAL A 172 2.05 -23.95 -13.42
CA VAL A 172 3.25 -23.23 -13.88
C VAL A 172 4.54 -23.79 -13.29
N ALA A 173 4.49 -24.56 -12.20
CA ALA A 173 5.66 -25.17 -11.58
C ALA A 173 6.43 -26.12 -12.52
N SER A 174 5.74 -26.71 -13.49
CA SER A 174 6.31 -27.65 -14.46
C SER A 174 7.13 -27.00 -15.58
N VAL A 175 7.13 -25.66 -15.70
CA VAL A 175 7.85 -24.95 -16.76
C VAL A 175 9.37 -25.00 -16.49
N PRO A 176 10.19 -25.54 -17.42
CA PRO A 176 11.64 -25.58 -17.25
C PRO A 176 12.24 -24.18 -17.05
N ALA A 177 13.26 -24.08 -16.20
CA ALA A 177 14.02 -22.86 -15.87
C ALA A 177 13.26 -21.75 -15.11
N VAL A 178 11.97 -21.53 -15.37
CA VAL A 178 11.18 -20.42 -14.77
C VAL A 178 10.02 -20.87 -13.87
N GLY A 179 9.68 -22.16 -13.84
CA GLY A 179 8.51 -22.68 -13.12
C GLY A 179 8.50 -22.37 -11.63
N GLY A 180 9.65 -22.39 -10.96
CA GLY A 180 9.75 -22.02 -9.54
C GLY A 180 9.42 -20.55 -9.26
N VAL A 181 9.86 -19.63 -10.13
CA VAL A 181 9.53 -18.20 -10.01
C VAL A 181 8.06 -17.97 -10.32
N LEU A 182 7.55 -18.61 -11.37
CA LEU A 182 6.14 -18.49 -11.77
C LEU A 182 5.21 -19.05 -10.69
N ALA A 183 5.54 -20.18 -10.07
CA ALA A 183 4.77 -20.75 -8.97
C ALA A 183 4.75 -19.84 -7.73
N ALA A 184 5.82 -19.06 -7.48
CA ALA A 184 5.87 -18.10 -6.39
C ALA A 184 5.05 -16.82 -6.67
N VAL A 185 4.96 -16.40 -7.94
CA VAL A 185 4.31 -15.13 -8.32
C VAL A 185 2.84 -15.32 -8.71
N ALA A 186 2.46 -16.47 -9.27
CA ALA A 186 1.10 -16.71 -9.75
C ALA A 186 0.01 -16.55 -8.68
N PRO A 187 0.16 -17.07 -7.44
CA PRO A 187 -0.81 -16.84 -6.37
C PRO A 187 -1.00 -15.35 -6.08
N ALA A 188 0.10 -14.60 -5.93
CA ALA A 188 0.03 -13.17 -5.66
C ALA A 188 -0.68 -12.38 -6.77
N LEU A 189 -0.51 -12.75 -8.04
CA LEU A 189 -1.21 -12.12 -9.15
C LEU A 189 -2.72 -12.42 -9.13
N ILE A 190 -3.09 -13.66 -8.83
CA ILE A 190 -4.51 -14.06 -8.71
C ILE A 190 -5.16 -13.32 -7.55
N ASP A 191 -4.47 -13.26 -6.41
CA ASP A 191 -4.92 -12.51 -5.24
C ASP A 191 -5.07 -11.03 -5.56
N ALA A 192 -4.13 -10.43 -6.30
CA ALA A 192 -4.26 -9.04 -6.75
C ALA A 192 -5.53 -8.82 -7.58
N VAL A 193 -5.80 -9.71 -8.55
CA VAL A 193 -6.99 -9.62 -9.40
C VAL A 193 -8.27 -9.79 -8.60
N ALA A 194 -8.32 -10.78 -7.71
CA ALA A 194 -9.43 -10.98 -6.79
C ALA A 194 -9.65 -9.76 -5.90
N GLY A 195 -8.56 -9.17 -5.39
CA GLY A 195 -8.57 -7.94 -4.62
C GLY A 195 -9.17 -6.76 -5.39
N ILE A 196 -8.79 -6.57 -6.65
CA ILE A 196 -9.37 -5.52 -7.52
C ILE A 196 -10.87 -5.74 -7.72
N ILE A 197 -11.31 -6.97 -8.00
CA ILE A 197 -12.73 -7.30 -8.20
C ILE A 197 -13.55 -7.02 -6.95
N VAL A 198 -13.06 -7.47 -5.78
CA VAL A 198 -13.72 -7.20 -4.51
C VAL A 198 -13.76 -5.70 -4.21
N GLY A 199 -12.66 -4.99 -4.45
CA GLY A 199 -12.58 -3.54 -4.25
C GLY A 199 -13.61 -2.77 -5.07
N ALA A 200 -13.71 -3.12 -6.36
CA ALA A 200 -14.72 -2.58 -7.26
C ALA A 200 -16.15 -2.86 -6.77
N ALA A 201 -16.43 -4.10 -6.37
CA ALA A 201 -17.75 -4.51 -5.90
C ALA A 201 -18.15 -3.77 -4.61
N VAL A 202 -17.23 -3.63 -3.65
CA VAL A 202 -17.47 -2.89 -2.41
C VAL A 202 -17.69 -1.41 -2.68
N LEU A 203 -16.88 -0.78 -3.54
CA LEU A 203 -17.06 0.63 -3.89
C LEU A 203 -18.43 0.88 -4.54
N LEU A 204 -18.86 0.01 -5.46
CA LEU A 204 -20.19 0.07 -6.08
C LEU A 204 -21.31 -0.08 -5.04
N ALA A 205 -21.18 -1.01 -4.10
CA ALA A 205 -22.16 -1.19 -3.04
C ALA A 205 -22.25 0.04 -2.14
N VAL A 206 -21.11 0.59 -1.72
CA VAL A 206 -21.05 1.79 -0.86
C VAL A 206 -21.66 3.00 -1.58
N THR A 207 -21.28 3.25 -2.82
CA THR A 207 -21.84 4.37 -3.61
C THR A 207 -23.35 4.23 -3.86
N LEU A 208 -23.83 3.01 -4.12
CA LEU A 208 -25.27 2.75 -4.26
C LEU A 208 -26.02 3.02 -2.95
N VAL A 209 -25.51 2.55 -1.82
CA VAL A 209 -26.10 2.78 -0.49
C VAL A 209 -26.12 4.26 -0.14
N GLN A 210 -25.04 5.00 -0.42
CA GLN A 210 -24.98 6.45 -0.21
C GLN A 210 -26.01 7.20 -1.06
N ARG A 211 -26.18 6.81 -2.33
CA ARG A 211 -27.22 7.37 -3.21
C ARG A 211 -28.63 7.10 -2.67
N LEU A 212 -28.89 5.90 -2.15
CA LEU A 212 -30.18 5.52 -1.60
C LEU A 212 -30.49 6.17 -0.24
N ARG A 213 -29.48 6.47 0.58
CA ARG A 213 -29.65 7.11 1.89
C ARG A 213 -29.91 8.62 1.83
N GLY A 214 -29.89 9.20 0.63
CA GLY A 214 -30.03 10.64 0.43
C GLY A 214 -28.76 11.38 0.86
N ARG A 215 -28.14 12.08 -0.09
CA ARG A 215 -27.02 12.98 0.16
C ARG A 215 -27.46 13.99 1.23
N LYS A 216 -26.87 13.95 2.43
CA LYS A 216 -26.80 15.17 3.26
C LYS A 216 -25.65 15.95 2.65
N ASP A 217 -26.01 16.89 1.79
CA ASP A 217 -25.13 17.97 1.35
C ASP A 217 -24.56 18.72 2.57
#